data_AF-A0A8J5BT93-F1
#
_entry.id   AF-A0A8J5BT93-F1
#
_cell.length_a   1.000
_cell.length_b   1.000
_cell.length_c   1.000
_cell.angle_alpha   90.00
_cell.angle_beta   90.00
_cell.angle_gamma   90.00
#
_symmetry.space_group_name_H-M   'P 1'
#
loop_
_entity.id
_entity.type
_entity.pdbx_description
1 polymer ?
#
loop_
_entity_poly.entity_id
_entity_poly.type
_entity_poly.pdbx_seq_one_letter_code
_entity_poly.pdbx_strand_id
1 'polypeptide(L)'
;MGSYKEKPQFVLQAPWIPIISTLGTASAYFLALVVGSFLHFRHHSEEAFPGLSSVIGGQYPERSIFQVLMAIFLAPRIISTLLWSQLGASSENTILSNIGLFGSLKIVSSILFTYVSIADDPAVHHYALVFYVASTVACMYAQTVYSVWKRSPATKPRAITFGLYMLLLILVTNYSIKHMLYEESGASTKLSLVEWLLVGLDVSFDYYSTVDFEGIRLEIANQKRMVHFMV
;
A
#
# COMPACT_ATOMS: atom_id res chain seq x y z
N MET A 1 6.45 44.90 11.55
CA MET A 1 7.66 44.17 11.97
C MET A 1 7.67 42.82 11.29
N GLY A 2 8.66 42.58 10.41
CA GLY A 2 8.73 41.38 9.59
C GLY A 2 9.03 40.14 10.42
N SER A 3 8.20 39.10 10.27
CA SER A 3 8.47 37.77 10.82
C SER A 3 9.78 37.26 10.21
N TYR A 4 10.84 37.18 11.03
CA TYR A 4 12.13 36.64 10.63
C TYR A 4 11.97 35.13 10.45
N LYS A 5 11.65 34.67 9.24
CA LYS A 5 11.70 33.24 8.90
C LYS A 5 13.15 32.80 8.91
N GLU A 6 13.58 32.09 9.95
CA GLU A 6 14.86 31.39 9.96
C GLU A 6 14.94 30.46 8.73
N LYS A 7 16.10 30.38 8.08
CA LYS A 7 16.31 29.44 6.96
C LYS A 7 16.07 28.01 7.47
N PRO A 8 15.31 27.18 6.73
CA PRO A 8 15.03 25.82 7.16
C PRO A 8 16.35 25.04 7.29
N GLN A 9 16.56 24.39 8.43
CA GLN A 9 17.79 23.66 8.73
C GLN A 9 17.86 22.32 7.99
N PHE A 10 16.71 21.75 7.63
CA PHE A 10 16.61 20.52 6.87
C PHE A 10 15.41 20.59 5.90
N VAL A 11 15.67 20.25 4.64
CA VAL A 11 14.68 20.22 3.56
C VAL A 11 14.72 18.85 2.88
N LEU A 12 13.66 18.07 3.03
CA LEU A 12 13.48 16.79 2.34
C LEU A 12 12.54 16.97 1.15
N GLN A 13 12.93 16.47 -0.01
CA GLN A 13 12.05 16.44 -1.17
C GLN A 13 11.03 15.31 -1.01
N ALA A 14 9.74 15.63 -1.15
CA ALA A 14 8.67 14.67 -0.94
C ALA A 14 8.70 13.42 -1.85
N PRO A 15 9.22 13.45 -3.10
CA PRO A 15 9.30 12.26 -3.95
C PRO A 15 10.11 11.10 -3.36
N TRP A 16 11.05 11.35 -2.43
CA TRP A 16 11.79 10.27 -1.77
C TRP A 16 10.90 9.37 -0.90
N ILE A 17 9.80 9.90 -0.38
CA ILE A 17 8.89 9.16 0.50
C ILE A 17 8.24 7.98 -0.23
N PRO A 18 7.52 8.18 -1.35
CA PRO A 18 6.95 7.06 -2.10
C PRO A 18 8.02 6.11 -2.65
N ILE A 19 9.20 6.59 -3.04
CA ILE A 19 10.31 5.71 -3.46
C ILE A 19 10.68 4.73 -2.34
N ILE A 20 10.95 5.25 -1.13
CA ILE A 20 11.36 4.44 0.01
C ILE A 20 10.22 3.48 0.40
N SER A 21 8.97 3.94 0.44
CA SER A 21 7.84 3.06 0.78
C SER A 21 7.62 1.97 -0.26
N THR A 22 7.74 2.29 -1.56
CA THR A 22 7.57 1.33 -2.66
C THR A 22 8.68 0.30 -2.64
N LEU A 23 9.95 0.72 -2.59
CA LEU A 23 11.08 -0.20 -2.56
C LEU A 23 11.05 -1.08 -1.32
N GLY A 24 10.70 -0.49 -0.17
CA GLY A 24 10.55 -1.22 1.08
C GLY A 24 9.47 -2.29 1.01
N THR A 25 8.28 -1.92 0.54
CA THR A 25 7.14 -2.86 0.40
C THR A 25 7.44 -3.93 -0.64
N ALA A 26 8.01 -3.55 -1.79
CA ALA A 26 8.46 -4.49 -2.83
C ALA A 26 9.47 -5.50 -2.26
N SER A 27 10.44 -5.04 -1.47
CA SER A 27 11.43 -5.91 -0.83
C SER A 27 10.81 -6.87 0.19
N ALA A 28 9.80 -6.43 0.93
CA ALA A 28 9.07 -7.26 1.88
C ALA A 28 8.36 -8.42 1.17
N TYR A 29 7.57 -8.12 0.14
CA TYR A 29 6.86 -9.12 -0.64
C TYR A 29 7.81 -10.02 -1.42
N PHE A 30 8.86 -9.48 -2.02
CA PHE A 30 9.83 -10.25 -2.79
C PHE A 30 10.61 -11.22 -1.89
N LEU A 31 11.13 -10.76 -0.75
CA LEU A 31 11.89 -11.62 0.15
C LEU A 31 10.98 -12.69 0.76
N ALA A 32 9.75 -12.34 1.13
CA ALA A 32 8.76 -13.30 1.58
C ALA A 32 8.47 -14.35 0.50
N LEU A 33 8.28 -13.95 -0.76
CA LEU A 33 8.09 -14.89 -1.88
C LEU A 33 9.29 -15.80 -2.09
N VAL A 34 10.52 -15.27 -2.04
CA VAL A 34 11.74 -16.07 -2.23
C VAL A 34 11.88 -17.10 -1.11
N VAL A 35 11.80 -16.67 0.15
CA VAL A 35 11.89 -17.56 1.32
C VAL A 35 10.75 -18.56 1.33
N GLY A 36 9.53 -18.08 1.08
CA GLY A 36 8.32 -18.89 0.95
C GLY A 36 8.47 -19.94 -0.14
N SER A 37 8.97 -19.59 -1.32
CA SER A 37 9.21 -20.56 -2.41
C SER A 37 10.25 -21.62 -2.04
N PHE A 38 11.33 -21.25 -1.35
CA PHE A 38 12.34 -22.22 -0.88
C PHE A 38 11.78 -23.21 0.15
N LEU A 39 10.84 -22.77 0.99
CA LEU A 39 10.25 -23.56 2.07
C LEU A 39 8.96 -24.28 1.65
N HIS A 40 8.27 -23.78 0.62
CA HIS A 40 7.05 -24.34 0.05
C HIS A 40 7.27 -25.79 -0.39
N PHE A 41 8.37 -26.05 -1.09
CA PHE A 41 8.75 -27.41 -1.51
C PHE A 41 9.07 -28.36 -0.36
N ARG A 42 9.23 -27.87 0.87
CA ARG A 42 9.46 -28.72 2.06
C ARG A 42 8.18 -29.06 2.83
N HIS A 43 7.16 -28.21 2.76
CA HIS A 43 5.97 -28.35 3.62
C HIS A 43 4.68 -28.63 2.84
N HIS A 44 4.60 -28.25 1.56
CA HIS A 44 3.39 -28.38 0.75
C HIS A 44 3.72 -29.07 -0.58
N SER A 45 3.68 -30.41 -0.58
CA SER A 45 4.02 -31.24 -1.74
C SER A 45 2.99 -31.21 -2.87
N GLU A 46 1.78 -30.67 -2.62
CA GLU A 46 0.65 -30.74 -3.56
C GLU A 46 0.38 -29.43 -4.32
N GLU A 47 0.92 -28.29 -3.88
CA GLU A 47 0.71 -27.01 -4.56
C GLU A 47 1.90 -26.62 -5.44
N ALA A 48 1.65 -26.27 -6.71
CA ALA A 48 2.72 -25.98 -7.67
C ALA A 48 3.40 -24.61 -7.47
N PHE A 49 2.75 -23.66 -6.78
CA PHE A 49 3.28 -22.30 -6.55
C PHE A 49 2.76 -21.75 -5.22
N PRO A 50 3.59 -21.07 -4.40
CA PRO A 50 3.16 -20.59 -3.10
C PRO A 50 2.13 -19.45 -3.20
N GLY A 51 0.95 -19.68 -2.64
CA GLY A 51 -0.10 -18.66 -2.50
C GLY A 51 0.33 -17.50 -1.60
N LEU A 52 -0.16 -16.29 -1.88
CA LEU A 52 0.23 -15.09 -1.14
C LEU A 52 -0.11 -15.23 0.35
N SER A 53 -1.33 -15.68 0.63
CA SER A 53 -1.84 -15.89 1.99
C SER A 53 -1.06 -16.96 2.75
N SER A 54 -0.54 -17.98 2.05
CA SER A 54 0.34 -19.00 2.64
C SER A 54 1.71 -18.41 3.00
N VAL A 55 2.27 -17.56 2.15
CA VAL A 55 3.58 -16.93 2.40
C VAL A 55 3.55 -15.91 3.53
N ILE A 56 2.49 -15.09 3.62
CA ILE A 56 2.38 -14.05 4.66
C ILE A 56 1.74 -14.56 5.95
N GLY A 57 0.89 -15.59 5.85
CA GLY A 57 0.15 -16.18 6.97
C GLY A 57 0.69 -17.55 7.41
N GLY A 58 1.74 -18.04 6.78
CA GLY A 58 2.32 -19.35 7.04
C GLY A 58 3.20 -19.40 8.27
N GLN A 59 4.27 -20.19 8.15
CA GLN A 59 5.13 -20.53 9.28
C GLN A 59 6.31 -19.56 9.38
N TYR A 60 7.08 -19.74 10.45
CA TYR A 60 8.40 -19.13 10.55
C TYR A 60 9.35 -19.81 9.55
N PRO A 61 10.25 -19.08 8.86
CA PRO A 61 10.61 -17.66 8.99
C PRO A 61 9.96 -16.66 8.03
N GLU A 62 9.29 -17.08 6.96
CA GLU A 62 8.77 -16.20 5.90
C GLU A 62 7.81 -15.13 6.44
N ARG A 63 6.90 -15.53 7.34
CA ARG A 63 5.96 -14.63 8.02
C ARG A 63 6.69 -13.55 8.82
N SER A 64 7.69 -13.93 9.61
CA SER A 64 8.40 -12.99 10.49
C SER A 64 9.24 -11.98 9.69
N ILE A 65 9.86 -12.43 8.60
CA ILE A 65 10.62 -11.54 7.70
C ILE A 65 9.67 -10.51 7.08
N PHE A 66 8.51 -10.94 6.59
CA PHE A 66 7.51 -10.06 6.02
C PHE A 66 7.02 -9.02 7.04
N GLN A 67 6.65 -9.45 8.25
CA GLN A 67 6.18 -8.58 9.32
C GLN A 67 7.21 -7.50 9.70
N VAL A 68 8.48 -7.88 9.89
CA VAL A 68 9.55 -6.95 10.27
C VAL A 68 9.78 -5.91 9.19
N LEU A 69 9.86 -6.32 7.92
CA LEU A 69 10.06 -5.38 6.81
C LEU A 69 8.86 -4.42 6.66
N MET A 70 7.63 -4.94 6.77
CA MET A 70 6.43 -4.10 6.74
C MET A 70 6.40 -3.10 7.91
N ALA A 71 6.93 -3.47 9.08
CA ALA A 71 7.08 -2.56 10.23
C ALA A 71 8.07 -1.42 9.94
N ILE A 72 9.26 -1.76 9.41
CA ILE A 72 10.33 -0.80 9.11
C ILE A 72 9.85 0.24 8.10
N PHE A 73 9.14 -0.20 7.07
CA PHE A 73 8.67 0.67 5.99
C PHE A 73 7.28 1.27 6.22
N LEU A 74 6.71 1.11 7.43
CA LEU A 74 5.42 1.69 7.79
C LEU A 74 5.46 3.22 7.85
N ALA A 75 6.52 3.81 8.42
CA ALA A 75 6.61 5.25 8.61
C ALA A 75 6.55 6.04 7.28
N PRO A 76 7.31 5.70 6.23
CA PRO A 76 7.15 6.31 4.90
C PRO A 76 5.72 6.21 4.34
N ARG A 77 5.00 5.09 4.56
CA ARG A 77 3.61 4.92 4.11
C ARG A 77 2.68 5.90 4.82
N ILE A 78 2.82 6.04 6.14
CA ILE A 78 2.03 7.00 6.93
C ILE A 78 2.29 8.43 6.44
N ILE A 79 3.55 8.81 6.22
CA ILE A 79 3.90 10.14 5.72
C ILE A 79 3.29 10.36 4.32
N SER A 80 3.37 9.37 3.43
CA SER A 80 2.75 9.44 2.09
C SER A 80 1.24 9.67 2.18
N THR A 81 0.54 8.95 3.06
CA THR A 81 -0.90 9.15 3.31
C THR A 81 -1.21 10.54 3.87
N LEU A 82 -0.38 11.07 4.76
CA LEU A 82 -0.54 12.44 5.27
C LEU A 82 -0.36 13.48 4.16
N LEU A 83 0.63 13.32 3.29
CA LEU A 83 0.82 14.19 2.12
C LEU A 83 -0.41 14.17 1.22
N TRP A 84 -0.93 12.98 0.91
CA TRP A 84 -2.18 12.83 0.16
C TRP A 84 -3.35 13.54 0.84
N SER A 85 -3.50 13.38 2.16
CA SER A 85 -4.52 14.08 2.93
C SER A 85 -4.43 15.59 2.78
N GLN A 86 -3.22 16.16 2.80
CA GLN A 86 -3.03 17.61 2.62
C GLN A 86 -3.35 18.06 1.20
N LEU A 87 -2.98 17.27 0.19
CA LEU A 87 -3.31 17.56 -1.22
C LEU A 87 -4.81 17.48 -1.51
N GLY A 88 -5.53 16.61 -0.79
CA GLY A 88 -6.97 16.45 -0.90
C GLY A 88 -7.78 17.48 -0.11
N ALA A 89 -7.25 17.99 1.00
CA ALA A 89 -8.01 18.78 1.98
C ALA A 89 -8.63 20.07 1.40
N SER A 90 -8.00 20.69 0.41
CA SER A 90 -8.50 21.92 -0.22
C SER A 90 -9.47 21.67 -1.38
N SER A 91 -9.80 20.41 -1.68
CA SER A 91 -10.69 20.07 -2.80
C SER A 91 -12.16 20.07 -2.37
N GLU A 92 -13.02 20.70 -3.17
CA GLU A 92 -14.49 20.59 -3.02
C GLU A 92 -15.02 19.21 -3.43
N ASN A 93 -14.20 18.40 -4.11
CA ASN A 93 -14.58 17.03 -4.48
C ASN A 93 -14.43 16.09 -3.27
N THR A 94 -15.55 15.51 -2.83
CA THR A 94 -15.62 14.58 -1.69
C THR A 94 -14.67 13.38 -1.79
N ILE A 95 -14.38 12.89 -2.99
CA ILE A 95 -13.45 11.77 -3.18
C ILE A 95 -12.01 12.23 -2.89
N LEU A 96 -11.65 13.43 -3.34
CA LEU A 96 -10.32 13.99 -3.13
C LEU A 96 -10.11 14.39 -1.67
N SER A 97 -11.11 15.00 -1.04
CA SER A 97 -11.01 15.40 0.37
C SER A 97 -10.84 14.20 1.30
N ASN A 98 -11.38 13.04 0.93
CA ASN A 98 -11.28 11.80 1.71
C ASN A 98 -10.09 10.89 1.32
N ILE A 99 -9.18 11.33 0.45
CA ILE A 99 -8.04 10.52 0.00
C ILE A 99 -7.15 10.05 1.17
N GLY A 100 -6.97 10.90 2.19
CA GLY A 100 -6.23 10.57 3.41
C GLY A 100 -6.93 9.52 4.27
N LEU A 101 -8.27 9.53 4.31
CA LEU A 101 -9.06 8.52 5.00
C LEU A 101 -8.90 7.16 4.33
N PHE A 102 -9.05 7.08 3.00
CA PHE A 102 -8.87 5.84 2.25
C PHE A 102 -7.46 5.27 2.41
N GLY A 103 -6.43 6.13 2.35
CA GLY A 103 -5.05 5.72 2.60
C GLY A 103 -4.82 5.21 4.02
N SER A 104 -5.45 5.84 5.02
CA SER A 104 -5.34 5.42 6.42
C SER A 104 -6.00 4.07 6.65
N LEU A 105 -7.18 3.83 6.06
CA LEU A 105 -7.86 2.54 6.12
C LEU A 105 -7.05 1.44 5.41
N LYS A 106 -6.41 1.75 4.27
CA LYS A 106 -5.47 0.84 3.58
C LYS A 106 -4.31 0.45 4.52
N ILE A 107 -3.70 1.41 5.22
CA ILE A 107 -2.60 1.15 6.15
C ILE A 107 -3.05 0.28 7.33
N VAL A 108 -4.15 0.65 8.00
CA VAL A 108 -4.64 -0.09 9.18
C VAL A 108 -5.00 -1.53 8.81
N SER A 109 -5.71 -1.71 7.69
CA SER A 109 -6.06 -3.05 7.21
C SER A 109 -4.83 -3.86 6.82
N SER A 110 -3.80 -3.20 6.24
CA SER A 110 -2.52 -3.81 5.91
C SER A 110 -1.78 -4.32 7.14
N ILE A 111 -1.73 -3.52 8.21
CA ILE A 111 -1.16 -3.94 9.49
C ILE A 111 -1.97 -5.13 10.02
N LEU A 112 -3.30 -5.04 10.02
CA LEU A 112 -4.14 -6.08 10.60
C LEU A 112 -3.94 -7.45 9.94
N PHE A 113 -4.00 -7.56 8.61
CA PHE A 113 -3.77 -8.86 7.94
C PHE A 113 -2.31 -9.34 8.02
N THR A 114 -1.34 -8.42 8.23
CA THR A 114 0.08 -8.77 8.36
C THR A 114 0.39 -9.39 9.73
N TYR A 115 -0.24 -8.89 10.80
CA TYR A 115 0.04 -9.35 12.16
C TYR A 115 -0.95 -10.40 12.66
N VAL A 116 -2.22 -10.32 12.26
CA VAL A 116 -3.21 -11.37 12.49
C VAL A 116 -3.14 -12.33 11.32
N SER A 117 -2.41 -13.42 11.51
CA SER A 117 -2.26 -14.43 10.47
C SER A 117 -3.52 -15.27 10.32
N ILE A 118 -3.72 -15.83 9.12
CA ILE A 118 -4.71 -16.87 8.85
C ILE A 118 -4.56 -18.08 9.79
N ALA A 119 -3.35 -18.37 10.25
CA ALA A 119 -3.09 -19.45 11.22
C ALA A 119 -3.59 -19.13 12.63
N ASP A 120 -3.67 -17.83 12.98
CA ASP A 120 -4.08 -17.39 14.32
C ASP A 120 -5.60 -17.16 14.38
N ASP A 121 -6.14 -16.39 13.43
CA ASP A 121 -7.57 -16.14 13.29
C ASP A 121 -7.93 -15.93 11.80
N PRO A 122 -8.45 -16.98 11.13
CA PRO A 122 -8.82 -16.89 9.73
C PRO A 122 -9.88 -15.83 9.44
N ALA A 123 -10.85 -15.61 10.34
CA ALA A 123 -11.97 -14.71 10.09
C ALA A 123 -11.49 -13.26 10.09
N VAL A 124 -10.74 -12.86 11.12
CA VAL A 124 -10.17 -11.52 11.22
C VAL A 124 -9.21 -11.24 10.05
N HIS A 125 -8.38 -12.22 9.68
CA HIS A 125 -7.48 -12.09 8.53
C HIS A 125 -8.25 -11.81 7.23
N HIS A 126 -9.31 -12.57 6.94
CA HIS A 126 -10.11 -12.36 5.73
C HIS A 126 -10.85 -11.02 5.73
N TYR A 127 -11.45 -10.61 6.85
CA TYR A 127 -12.08 -9.29 6.95
C TYR A 127 -11.06 -8.17 6.72
N ALA A 128 -9.87 -8.27 7.32
CA ALA A 128 -8.78 -7.33 7.10
C ALA A 128 -8.36 -7.25 5.63
N LEU A 129 -8.26 -8.39 4.93
CA LEU A 129 -7.93 -8.43 3.51
C LEU A 129 -9.01 -7.78 2.64
N VAL A 130 -10.30 -8.04 2.92
CA VAL A 130 -11.41 -7.41 2.20
C VAL A 130 -11.43 -5.89 2.41
N PHE A 131 -11.26 -5.44 3.66
CA PHE A 131 -11.15 -4.01 3.98
C PHE A 131 -9.93 -3.37 3.31
N TYR A 132 -8.81 -4.08 3.24
CA TYR A 132 -7.61 -3.64 2.54
C TYR A 132 -7.88 -3.43 1.05
N VAL A 133 -8.48 -4.41 0.38
CA VAL A 133 -8.79 -4.34 -1.06
C VAL A 133 -9.77 -3.20 -1.34
N ALA A 134 -10.85 -3.07 -0.56
CA ALA A 134 -11.83 -2.00 -0.71
C ALA A 134 -11.18 -0.61 -0.53
N SER A 135 -10.37 -0.44 0.51
CA SER A 135 -9.64 0.81 0.78
C SER A 135 -8.61 1.11 -0.31
N THR A 136 -7.96 0.08 -0.85
CA THR A 136 -7.00 0.21 -1.96
C THR A 136 -7.70 0.69 -3.22
N VAL A 137 -8.85 0.10 -3.60
CA VAL A 137 -9.65 0.54 -4.75
C VAL A 137 -10.10 2.00 -4.58
N ALA A 138 -10.61 2.38 -3.41
CA ALA A 138 -11.03 3.74 -3.12
C ALA A 138 -9.84 4.74 -3.21
N CYS A 139 -8.69 4.36 -2.66
CA CYS A 139 -7.48 5.18 -2.69
C CYS A 139 -6.92 5.32 -4.12
N MET A 140 -6.86 4.22 -4.89
CA MET A 140 -6.41 4.23 -6.28
C MET A 140 -7.31 5.10 -7.16
N TYR A 141 -8.62 5.00 -6.97
CA TYR A 141 -9.57 5.85 -7.66
C TYR A 141 -9.34 7.33 -7.31
N ALA A 142 -9.27 7.68 -6.03
CA ALA A 142 -9.04 9.06 -5.59
C ALA A 142 -7.72 9.65 -6.12
N GLN A 143 -6.62 8.91 -6.05
CA GLN A 143 -5.32 9.34 -6.58
C GLN A 143 -5.33 9.50 -8.11
N THR A 144 -6.07 8.64 -8.82
CA THR A 144 -6.24 8.76 -10.27
C THR A 144 -7.05 10.01 -10.63
N VAL A 145 -8.16 10.27 -9.93
CA VAL A 145 -8.97 11.49 -10.13
C VAL A 145 -8.13 12.74 -9.83
N TYR A 146 -7.33 12.73 -8.76
CA TYR A 146 -6.40 13.82 -8.46
C TYR A 146 -5.41 14.06 -9.60
N SER A 147 -4.83 12.99 -10.15
CA SER A 147 -3.87 13.08 -11.26
C SER A 147 -4.51 13.69 -12.52
N VAL A 148 -5.74 13.28 -12.85
CA VAL A 148 -6.54 13.85 -13.94
C VAL A 148 -6.78 15.34 -13.71
N TRP A 149 -7.21 15.71 -12.50
CA TRP A 149 -7.50 17.10 -12.13
C TRP A 149 -6.26 18.00 -12.24
N LYS A 150 -5.10 17.53 -11.76
CA LYS A 150 -3.81 18.23 -11.83
C LYS A 150 -3.19 18.21 -13.23
N ARG A 151 -3.75 17.45 -14.19
CA ARG A 151 -3.13 17.14 -15.50
C ARG A 151 -1.71 16.56 -15.33
N SER A 152 -1.54 15.71 -14.33
CA SER A 152 -0.27 15.06 -13.98
C SER A 152 0.16 14.07 -15.07
N PRO A 153 1.46 13.96 -15.39
CA PRO A 153 1.94 12.90 -16.29
C PRO A 153 1.71 11.49 -15.73
N ALA A 154 1.45 11.35 -14.42
CA ALA A 154 1.05 10.10 -13.78
C ALA A 154 -0.37 9.62 -14.17
N THR A 155 -1.18 10.44 -14.83
CA THR A 155 -2.58 10.12 -15.16
C THR A 155 -2.73 8.84 -15.97
N LYS A 156 -1.98 8.71 -17.07
CA LYS A 156 -2.04 7.53 -17.94
C LYS A 156 -1.60 6.25 -17.21
N PRO A 157 -0.40 6.19 -16.59
CA PRO A 157 0.03 4.98 -15.92
C PRO A 157 -0.88 4.59 -14.74
N ARG A 158 -1.41 5.56 -13.97
CA ARG A 158 -2.40 5.28 -12.92
C ARG A 158 -3.69 4.69 -13.47
N ALA A 159 -4.27 5.29 -14.51
CA ALA A 159 -5.51 4.78 -15.10
C ALA A 159 -5.36 3.35 -15.64
N ILE A 160 -4.25 3.06 -16.32
CA ILE A 160 -3.94 1.71 -16.83
C ILE A 160 -3.77 0.73 -15.67
N THR A 161 -2.95 1.07 -14.68
CA THR A 161 -2.66 0.20 -13.54
C THR A 161 -3.92 -0.06 -12.71
N PHE A 162 -4.75 0.95 -12.48
CA PHE A 162 -6.03 0.82 -11.79
C PHE A 162 -7.02 -0.05 -12.58
N GLY A 163 -7.10 0.14 -13.90
CA GLY A 163 -7.93 -0.71 -14.77
C GLY A 163 -7.49 -2.18 -14.74
N LEU A 164 -6.19 -2.44 -14.80
CA LEU A 164 -5.62 -3.79 -14.65
C LEU A 164 -5.89 -4.37 -13.26
N TYR A 165 -5.77 -3.57 -12.20
CA TYR A 165 -6.06 -4.01 -10.83
C TYR A 165 -7.53 -4.44 -10.71
N MET A 166 -8.47 -3.66 -11.22
CA MET A 166 -9.90 -4.01 -11.23
C MET A 166 -10.18 -5.28 -12.06
N LEU A 167 -9.52 -5.45 -13.20
CA LEU A 167 -9.63 -6.68 -14.00
C LEU A 167 -9.12 -7.90 -13.21
N LEU A 168 -7.96 -7.78 -12.57
CA LEU A 168 -7.40 -8.87 -11.76
C LEU A 168 -8.24 -9.16 -10.51
N LEU A 169 -8.95 -8.18 -9.93
CA LEU A 169 -9.90 -8.44 -8.84
C LEU A 169 -11.07 -9.33 -9.29
N ILE A 170 -11.54 -9.18 -10.52
CA ILE A 170 -12.58 -10.08 -11.07
C ILE A 170 -11.99 -11.48 -11.25
N LEU A 171 -10.77 -11.58 -11.76
CA LEU A 171 -10.09 -12.86 -11.96
C LEU A 171 -9.78 -13.58 -10.65
N VAL A 172 -9.27 -12.87 -9.63
CA VAL A 172 -8.96 -13.46 -8.32
C VAL A 172 -10.24 -14.01 -7.70
N THR A 173 -11.35 -13.27 -7.76
CA THR A 173 -12.64 -13.71 -7.23
C THR A 173 -13.13 -14.98 -7.94
N ASN A 174 -13.03 -15.04 -9.27
CA ASN A 174 -13.39 -16.23 -10.05
C ASN A 174 -12.53 -17.44 -9.66
N TYR A 175 -11.21 -17.28 -9.61
CA TYR A 175 -10.30 -18.37 -9.24
C TYR A 175 -10.46 -18.79 -7.77
N SER A 176 -10.76 -17.87 -6.85
CA SER A 176 -11.07 -18.19 -5.46
C SER A 176 -12.34 -19.06 -5.38
N ILE A 177 -13.41 -18.70 -6.10
CA ILE A 177 -14.64 -19.50 -6.15
C ILE A 177 -14.36 -20.90 -6.72
N LYS A 178 -13.59 -20.99 -7.81
CA LYS A 178 -13.18 -22.27 -8.42
C LYS A 178 -12.34 -23.14 -7.49
N HIS A 179 -11.43 -22.52 -6.75
CA HIS A 179 -10.59 -23.22 -5.79
C HIS A 179 -11.41 -23.71 -4.59
N MET A 180 -12.29 -22.88 -4.03
CA MET A 180 -13.03 -23.18 -2.80
C MET A 180 -14.27 -24.07 -3.02
N LEU A 181 -15.00 -23.91 -4.13
CA LEU A 181 -16.27 -24.63 -4.35
C LEU A 181 -16.16 -25.78 -5.35
N TYR A 182 -15.29 -25.65 -6.35
CA TYR A 182 -15.22 -26.59 -7.47
C TYR A 182 -13.96 -27.47 -7.46
N GLU A 183 -13.02 -27.20 -6.55
CA GLU A 183 -11.73 -27.92 -6.41
C GLU A 183 -11.04 -28.18 -7.77
N GLU A 184 -11.15 -27.21 -8.69
CA GLU A 184 -10.66 -27.37 -10.06
C GLU A 184 -9.13 -27.49 -10.05
N SER A 185 -8.60 -28.53 -10.71
CA SER A 185 -7.16 -28.75 -10.81
C SER A 185 -6.45 -27.53 -11.43
N GLY A 186 -5.41 -27.06 -10.76
CA GLY A 186 -4.64 -25.88 -11.15
C GLY A 186 -5.30 -24.52 -10.85
N ALA A 187 -6.49 -24.47 -10.24
CA ALA A 187 -7.10 -23.22 -9.78
C ALA A 187 -6.26 -22.56 -8.68
N SER A 188 -5.66 -23.32 -7.75
CA SER A 188 -4.78 -22.79 -6.70
C SER A 188 -3.55 -22.07 -7.29
N THR A 189 -2.90 -22.64 -8.30
CA THR A 189 -1.75 -22.01 -8.97
C THR A 189 -2.14 -20.71 -9.69
N LYS A 190 -3.26 -20.72 -10.43
CA LYS A 190 -3.77 -19.52 -11.13
C LYS A 190 -4.17 -18.44 -10.13
N LEU A 191 -4.82 -18.82 -9.04
CA LEU A 191 -5.20 -17.92 -7.95
C LEU A 191 -3.94 -17.25 -7.38
N SER A 192 -2.96 -18.05 -6.97
CA SER A 192 -1.69 -17.58 -6.39
C SER A 192 -0.98 -16.60 -7.32
N LEU A 193 -0.85 -16.92 -8.61
CA LEU A 193 -0.25 -16.01 -9.60
C LEU A 193 -1.01 -14.68 -9.71
N VAL A 194 -2.34 -14.70 -9.70
CA VAL A 194 -3.16 -13.47 -9.74
C VAL A 194 -3.00 -12.65 -8.46
N GLU A 195 -2.92 -13.27 -7.28
CA GLU A 195 -2.66 -12.58 -6.02
C GLU A 195 -1.32 -11.83 -6.05
N TRP A 196 -0.25 -12.48 -6.51
CA TRP A 196 1.07 -11.86 -6.65
C TRP A 196 1.08 -10.73 -7.70
N LEU A 197 0.33 -10.87 -8.79
CA LEU A 197 0.17 -9.79 -9.77
C LEU A 197 -0.58 -8.60 -9.18
N LEU A 198 -1.63 -8.82 -8.37
CA LEU A 198 -2.35 -7.75 -7.66
C LEU A 198 -1.42 -6.98 -6.72
N VAL A 199 -0.56 -7.66 -5.96
CA VAL A 199 0.48 -7.03 -5.13
C VAL A 199 1.43 -6.20 -5.98
N GLY A 200 1.91 -6.74 -7.10
CA GLY A 200 2.79 -6.03 -8.03
C GLY A 200 2.17 -4.74 -8.57
N LEU A 201 0.90 -4.78 -8.96
CA LEU A 201 0.16 -3.60 -9.41
C LEU A 201 -0.04 -2.57 -8.31
N ASP A 202 -0.36 -3.00 -7.08
CA ASP A 202 -0.54 -2.12 -5.93
C ASP A 202 0.75 -1.38 -5.58
N VAL A 203 1.87 -2.10 -5.48
CA VAL A 203 3.20 -1.51 -5.23
C VAL A 203 3.62 -0.57 -6.35
N SER A 204 3.36 -0.94 -7.61
CA SER A 204 3.63 -0.09 -8.77
C SER A 204 2.77 1.18 -8.78
N PHE A 205 1.53 1.10 -8.31
CA PHE A 205 0.63 2.24 -8.24
C PHE A 205 1.11 3.27 -7.20
N ASP A 206 1.57 2.80 -6.04
CA ASP A 206 2.13 3.66 -4.99
C ASP A 206 3.41 4.39 -5.48
N TYR A 207 4.18 3.81 -6.41
CA TYR A 207 5.35 4.47 -7.01
C TYR A 207 4.99 5.74 -7.78
N TYR A 208 3.84 5.80 -8.46
CA TYR A 208 3.44 6.96 -9.24
C TYR A 208 3.22 8.23 -8.39
N SER A 209 3.07 8.09 -7.08
CA SER A 209 3.01 9.23 -6.16
C SER A 209 4.31 10.05 -6.15
N THR A 210 5.42 9.50 -6.61
CA THR A 210 6.67 10.25 -6.84
C THR A 210 6.45 11.50 -7.69
N VAL A 211 5.77 11.32 -8.81
CA VAL A 211 5.44 12.37 -9.78
C VAL A 211 4.45 13.37 -9.18
N ASP A 212 3.45 12.90 -8.45
CA ASP A 212 2.43 13.78 -7.87
C ASP A 212 2.98 14.64 -6.74
N PHE A 213 4.01 14.15 -6.04
CA PHE A 213 4.72 14.85 -4.98
C PHE A 213 5.89 15.72 -5.47
N GLU A 214 6.14 15.77 -6.77
CA GLU A 214 7.12 16.70 -7.33
C GLU A 214 6.77 18.14 -6.95
N GLY A 215 7.81 18.88 -6.52
CA GLY A 215 7.67 20.26 -6.06
C GLY A 215 7.27 20.42 -4.59
N ILE A 216 6.88 19.34 -3.89
CA ILE A 216 6.59 19.39 -2.45
C ILE A 216 7.90 19.24 -1.66
N ARG A 217 8.08 20.11 -0.66
CA ARG A 217 9.23 20.11 0.25
C ARG A 217 8.74 20.01 1.69
N LEU A 218 9.35 19.11 2.44
CA LEU A 218 9.18 19.00 3.88
C LEU A 218 10.31 19.77 4.56
N GLU A 219 9.95 20.75 5.36
CA GLU A 219 10.89 21.63 6.03
C GLU A 219 10.74 21.50 7.55
N ILE A 220 11.85 21.35 8.25
CA ILE A 220 11.87 21.44 9.71
C ILE A 220 12.18 22.90 10.06
N ALA A 221 11.20 23.59 10.64
CA ALA A 221 11.33 24.96 11.11
C ALA A 221 11.22 25.01 12.65
N ASN A 222 12.16 25.70 13.29
CA ASN A 222 12.12 25.94 14.73
C ASN A 222 11.20 27.14 15.02
N GLN A 223 10.03 26.90 15.61
CA GLN A 223 9.10 27.97 15.95
C GLN A 223 9.37 28.47 17.38
N LYS A 224 10.08 29.59 17.54
CA LYS A 224 10.11 30.32 18.83
C LYS A 224 8.71 30.90 19.09
N ARG A 225 8.01 30.41 20.13
CA ARG A 225 6.77 31.04 20.62
C ARG A 225 7.10 32.46 21.11
N MET A 226 6.60 33.49 20.43
CA MET A 226 6.48 34.81 21.05
C MET A 226 5.22 34.79 21.92
N VAL A 227 5.40 34.66 23.22
CA VAL A 227 4.33 34.86 24.20
C VAL A 227 4.02 36.36 24.21
N HIS A 228 2.91 36.76 23.60
CA HIS A 228 2.38 38.10 23.76
C HIS A 228 1.90 38.25 25.20
N PHE A 229 2.66 38.93 26.05
CA PHE A 229 2.12 39.54 27.25
C PHE A 229 1.38 40.82 26.81
N MET A 230 0.04 40.79 26.81
CA MET A 230 -0.74 42.01 26.89
C MET A 230 -0.67 42.48 28.34
N VAL A 231 0.00 43.61 28.56
CA VAL A 231 -0.15 44.46 29.75
C VAL A 231 -1.19 45.52 29.42
#